data_AF-B9RJR3-F1
#
_entry.id   AF-B9RJR3-F1
#
_cell.length_a   1.000
_cell.length_b   1.000
_cell.length_c   1.000
_cell.angle_alpha   90.00
_cell.angle_beta   90.00
_cell.angle_gamma   90.00
#
_symmetry.space_group_name_H-M   'P 1'
#
loop_
_entity.id
_entity.type
_entity.pdbx_description
1 polymer ?
#
loop_
_entity_poly.entity_id
_entity_poly.type
_entity_poly.pdbx_seq_one_letter_code
_entity_poly.pdbx_strand_id
1 'polypeptide(L)'
;MDLPQEIEDYIKETISDSLGLPISTQNLQLKLRASEDAHRRLRDQYLLLLEKLRQKDQLIDRAKAEASMNAMAVKKFVEENQRLAAECANLVNQCNKWEKECSLYDRDREALMDFGNEADERAKEAEFKVGELEEMLGKMYEELKLYKHEYERRGDTSSSESTDMEQDLLESILSTLVSEDEIKYGHAFLEASSANESCQKLLRMWNSLRPSTQRVLTLVAKVRALQKDKEHLRINLTKAEEEVKLLFEENNVLDAENKKLLKQHHRERNLDGSGGKHTTSASAKGNKRKSSPKMSSPIKMKFDLKDVDSMRQPLSPLRQNSPECRMHKK
;
A
#
# COMPACT_ATOMS: atom_id res chain seq x y z
N MET A 1 111.27 -21.70 15.33
CA MET A 1 110.42 -22.63 16.10
C MET A 1 110.50 -23.91 15.30
N ASP A 2 111.45 -24.75 15.66
CA ASP A 2 111.75 -25.96 14.89
C ASP A 2 110.59 -26.94 15.10
N LEU A 3 110.16 -27.56 14.00
CA LEU A 3 109.10 -28.56 14.08
C LEU A 3 109.64 -29.79 14.81
N PRO A 4 108.80 -30.50 15.58
CA PRO A 4 109.18 -31.79 16.14
C PRO A 4 109.72 -32.71 15.04
N GLN A 5 110.85 -33.39 15.31
CA GLN A 5 111.54 -34.26 14.36
C GLN A 5 110.60 -35.26 13.66
N GLU A 6 109.64 -35.79 14.41
CA GLU A 6 108.60 -36.71 13.93
C GLU A 6 107.73 -36.11 12.81
N ILE A 7 107.46 -34.80 12.88
CA ILE A 7 106.69 -34.08 11.88
C ILE A 7 107.57 -33.75 10.66
N GLU A 8 108.83 -33.40 10.86
CA GLU A 8 109.78 -33.19 9.76
C GLU A 8 110.04 -34.47 8.96
N ASP A 9 110.22 -35.60 9.64
CA ASP A 9 110.41 -36.92 9.03
C ASP A 9 109.14 -37.37 8.27
N TYR A 10 107.96 -37.12 8.84
CA TYR A 10 106.68 -37.38 8.18
C TYR A 10 106.51 -36.54 6.91
N ILE A 11 106.87 -35.25 6.94
CA ILE A 11 106.81 -34.35 5.78
C ILE A 11 107.80 -34.80 4.70
N LYS A 12 109.04 -35.12 5.07
CA LYS A 12 110.10 -35.57 4.14
C LYS A 12 109.73 -36.87 3.44
N GLU A 13 109.19 -37.83 4.17
CA GLU A 13 108.71 -39.09 3.60
C GLU A 13 107.44 -38.88 2.76
N THR A 14 106.56 -37.95 3.11
CA THR A 14 105.39 -37.60 2.29
C THR A 14 105.75 -36.92 0.97
N ILE A 15 106.80 -36.10 0.97
CA ILE A 15 107.36 -35.53 -0.26
C ILE A 15 108.01 -36.63 -1.11
N SER A 16 108.74 -37.54 -0.47
CA SER A 16 109.39 -38.68 -1.15
C SER A 16 108.37 -39.62 -1.80
N ASP A 17 107.25 -39.91 -1.11
CA ASP A 17 106.08 -40.64 -1.62
C ASP A 17 105.50 -39.99 -2.87
N SER A 18 105.31 -38.66 -2.82
CA SER A 18 104.77 -37.87 -3.95
C SER A 18 105.70 -37.87 -5.17
N LEU A 19 107.00 -38.13 -4.97
CA LEU A 19 108.00 -38.27 -6.02
C LEU A 19 108.19 -39.74 -6.49
N GLY A 20 107.38 -40.67 -5.97
CA GLY A 20 107.41 -42.10 -6.33
C GLY A 20 108.54 -42.90 -5.66
N LEU A 21 109.17 -42.36 -4.61
CA LEU A 21 110.24 -43.03 -3.87
C LEU A 21 109.66 -43.96 -2.78
N PRO A 22 110.39 -45.04 -2.40
CA PRO A 22 109.93 -45.96 -1.38
C PRO A 22 109.77 -45.27 -0.03
N ILE A 23 108.62 -45.46 0.60
CA ILE A 23 108.31 -44.95 1.94
C ILE A 23 108.40 -46.03 2.99
N SER A 24 108.66 -45.61 4.23
CA SER A 24 108.72 -46.51 5.37
C SER A 24 107.35 -47.14 5.67
N THR A 25 107.35 -48.41 6.06
CA THR A 25 106.14 -49.14 6.45
C THR A 25 105.43 -48.45 7.63
N GLN A 26 106.18 -47.82 8.53
CA GLN A 26 105.66 -47.10 9.69
C GLN A 26 104.84 -45.87 9.28
N ASN A 27 105.31 -45.09 8.30
CA ASN A 27 104.58 -43.93 7.78
C ASN A 27 103.32 -44.33 7.00
N LEU A 28 103.39 -45.38 6.19
CA LEU A 28 102.21 -45.97 5.54
C LEU A 28 101.13 -46.36 6.55
N GLN A 29 101.51 -47.00 7.66
CA GLN A 29 100.58 -47.37 8.74
C GLN A 29 99.98 -46.14 9.45
N LEU A 30 100.78 -45.09 9.67
CA LEU A 30 100.30 -43.83 10.25
C LEU A 30 99.29 -43.12 9.32
N LYS A 31 99.59 -43.02 8.02
CA LYS A 31 98.66 -42.46 7.02
C LYS A 31 97.37 -43.28 6.92
N LEU A 32 97.48 -44.61 6.95
CA LEU A 32 96.31 -45.49 6.96
C LEU A 32 95.43 -45.23 8.19
N ARG A 33 96.00 -45.22 9.40
CA ARG A 33 95.23 -44.92 10.63
C ARG A 33 94.61 -43.53 10.61
N ALA A 34 95.36 -42.50 10.18
CA ALA A 34 94.85 -41.14 10.08
C ALA A 34 93.69 -41.04 9.08
N SER A 35 93.78 -41.74 7.95
CA SER A 35 92.71 -41.83 6.95
C SER A 35 91.49 -42.57 7.48
N GLU A 36 91.67 -43.69 8.20
CA GLU A 36 90.59 -44.43 8.85
C GLU A 36 89.88 -43.61 9.94
N ASP A 37 90.64 -42.86 10.75
CA ASP A 37 90.08 -41.96 11.76
C ASP A 37 89.34 -40.77 11.13
N ALA A 38 89.85 -40.22 10.02
CA ALA A 38 89.16 -39.19 9.25
C ALA A 38 87.85 -39.72 8.64
N HIS A 39 87.88 -40.94 8.06
CA HIS A 39 86.69 -41.61 7.54
C HIS A 39 85.66 -41.89 8.64
N ARG A 40 86.09 -42.37 9.81
CA ARG A 40 85.20 -42.58 10.96
C ARG A 40 84.53 -41.27 11.38
N ARG A 41 85.29 -40.20 11.57
CA ARG A 41 84.75 -38.87 11.91
C ARG A 41 83.78 -38.33 10.86
N LEU A 42 84.10 -38.48 9.57
CA LEU A 42 83.20 -38.06 8.49
C LEU A 42 81.90 -38.87 8.50
N ARG A 43 81.99 -40.19 8.72
CA ARG A 43 80.82 -41.06 8.83
C ARG A 43 79.93 -40.66 10.00
N ASP A 44 80.50 -40.36 11.15
CA ASP A 44 79.76 -39.93 12.33
C ASP A 44 79.06 -38.59 12.10
N GLN A 45 79.75 -37.63 11.47
CA GLN A 45 79.16 -36.35 11.08
C GLN A 45 78.02 -36.53 10.06
N TYR A 46 78.20 -37.40 9.07
CA TYR A 46 77.16 -37.72 8.09
C TYR A 46 75.91 -38.31 8.76
N LEU A 47 76.08 -39.27 9.67
CA LEU A 47 74.97 -39.88 10.41
C LEU A 47 74.25 -38.84 11.29
N LEU A 48 74.98 -37.98 11.99
CA LEU A 48 74.40 -36.89 12.78
C LEU A 48 73.59 -35.92 11.91
N LEU A 49 74.11 -35.56 10.74
CA LEU A 49 73.43 -34.65 9.81
C LEU A 49 72.16 -35.29 9.24
N LEU A 50 72.22 -36.58 8.90
CA LEU A 50 71.08 -37.35 8.42
C LEU A 50 69.96 -37.40 9.46
N GLU A 51 70.31 -37.63 10.73
CA GLU A 51 69.33 -37.63 11.82
C GLU A 51 68.69 -36.24 12.01
N LYS A 52 69.50 -35.17 11.99
CA LYS A 52 69.01 -33.78 12.07
C LYS A 52 68.08 -33.45 10.90
N LEU A 53 68.40 -33.88 9.68
CA LEU A 53 67.56 -33.67 8.50
C LEU A 53 66.20 -34.36 8.70
N ARG A 54 66.20 -35.63 9.11
CA ARG A 54 64.97 -36.38 9.40
C ARG A 54 64.12 -35.71 10.49
N GLN A 55 64.74 -35.20 11.55
CA GLN A 55 64.04 -34.46 12.61
C GLN A 55 63.40 -33.16 12.06
N LYS A 56 64.11 -32.44 11.19
CA LYS A 56 63.59 -31.22 10.55
C LYS A 56 62.43 -31.52 9.60
N ASP A 57 62.51 -32.59 8.81
CA ASP A 57 61.42 -33.03 7.94
C ASP A 57 60.15 -33.34 8.74
N GLN A 58 60.28 -34.07 9.85
CA GLN A 58 59.15 -34.35 10.75
C GLN A 58 58.53 -33.08 11.35
N LEU A 59 59.36 -32.08 11.70
CA LEU A 59 58.86 -30.80 12.20
C LEU A 59 58.12 -30.02 11.10
N ILE A 60 58.63 -30.04 9.88
CA ILE A 60 57.97 -29.42 8.72
C ILE A 60 56.61 -30.07 8.46
N ASP A 61 56.53 -31.40 8.51
CA ASP A 61 55.27 -32.11 8.29
C ASP A 61 54.23 -31.79 9.37
N ARG A 62 54.65 -31.72 10.65
CA ARG A 62 53.77 -31.29 11.74
C ARG A 62 53.28 -29.85 11.55
N ALA A 63 54.19 -28.93 11.21
CA ALA A 63 53.84 -27.53 10.96
C ALA A 63 52.88 -27.37 9.77
N LYS A 64 53.07 -28.15 8.70
CA LYS A 64 52.14 -28.18 7.55
C LYS A 64 50.76 -28.70 7.95
N ALA A 65 50.70 -29.78 8.73
CA ALA A 65 49.43 -30.34 9.21
C ALA A 65 48.69 -29.34 10.10
N GLU A 66 49.40 -28.69 11.03
CA GLU A 66 48.85 -27.65 11.90
C GLU A 66 48.34 -26.44 11.11
N ALA A 67 49.15 -25.92 10.18
CA ALA A 67 48.76 -24.81 9.32
C ALA A 67 47.52 -25.14 8.48
N SER A 68 47.41 -26.37 7.98
CA SER A 68 46.25 -26.84 7.22
C SER A 68 44.98 -26.89 8.08
N MET A 69 45.07 -27.43 9.30
CA MET A 69 43.94 -27.44 10.24
C MET A 69 43.50 -26.02 10.63
N ASN A 70 44.46 -25.13 10.90
CA ASN A 70 44.19 -23.73 11.23
C ASN A 70 43.53 -23.00 10.05
N ALA A 71 44.01 -23.20 8.82
CA ALA A 71 43.39 -22.62 7.63
C ALA A 71 41.93 -23.08 7.44
N MET A 72 41.65 -24.37 7.66
CA MET A 72 40.27 -24.89 7.62
C MET A 72 39.39 -24.29 8.74
N ALA A 73 39.92 -24.13 9.94
CA ALA A 73 39.19 -23.52 11.05
C ALA A 73 38.85 -22.06 10.72
N VAL A 74 39.82 -21.26 10.27
CA VAL A 74 39.61 -19.87 9.87
C VAL A 74 38.58 -19.77 8.74
N LYS A 75 38.66 -20.65 7.73
CA LYS A 75 37.67 -20.68 6.64
C LYS A 75 36.25 -20.89 7.18
N LYS A 76 36.04 -21.87 8.06
CA LYS A 76 34.73 -22.12 8.68
C LYS A 76 34.23 -20.92 9.50
N PHE A 77 35.12 -20.26 10.25
CA PHE A 77 34.77 -19.06 11.00
C PHE A 77 34.33 -17.92 10.08
N VAL A 78 35.00 -17.72 8.94
CA VAL A 78 34.63 -16.71 7.96
C VAL A 78 33.27 -17.01 7.34
N GLU A 79 33.03 -18.26 6.93
CA GLU A 79 31.74 -18.69 6.38
C GLU A 79 30.59 -18.47 7.37
N GLU A 80 30.79 -18.83 8.63
CA GLU A 80 29.78 -18.65 9.69
C GLU A 80 29.54 -17.16 9.99
N ASN A 81 30.59 -16.34 10.02
CA ASN A 81 30.45 -14.90 10.24
C ASN A 81 29.70 -14.24 9.08
N GLN A 82 29.96 -14.66 7.84
CA GLN A 82 29.19 -14.21 6.67
C GLN A 82 27.72 -14.62 6.75
N ARG A 83 27.44 -15.86 7.18
CA ARG A 83 26.07 -16.34 7.41
C ARG A 83 25.35 -15.49 8.46
N LEU A 84 25.98 -15.26 9.61
CA LEU A 84 25.42 -14.44 10.68
C LEU A 84 25.20 -12.99 10.24
N ALA A 85 26.12 -12.40 9.47
CA ALA A 85 25.96 -11.06 8.92
C ALA A 85 24.73 -10.96 7.99
N ALA A 86 24.50 -11.97 7.16
CA ALA A 86 23.31 -12.04 6.30
C ALA A 86 22.02 -12.19 7.13
N GLU A 87 22.03 -12.98 8.20
CA GLU A 87 20.89 -13.10 9.12
C GLU A 87 20.62 -11.80 9.87
N CYS A 88 21.65 -11.09 10.33
CA CYS A 88 21.51 -9.77 10.94
C CYS A 88 20.90 -8.77 9.94
N ALA A 89 21.37 -8.73 8.69
CA ALA A 89 20.80 -7.87 7.66
C ALA A 89 19.32 -8.19 7.40
N ASN A 90 18.96 -9.47 7.34
CA ASN A 90 17.57 -9.90 7.18
C ASN A 90 16.69 -9.49 8.36
N LEU A 91 17.17 -9.67 9.60
CA LEU A 91 16.45 -9.26 10.80
C LEU A 91 16.26 -7.75 10.85
N VAL A 92 17.29 -6.96 10.52
CA VAL A 92 17.18 -5.49 10.43
C VAL A 92 16.13 -5.09 9.39
N ASN A 93 16.12 -5.73 8.23
CA ASN A 93 15.11 -5.47 7.21
C ASN A 93 13.69 -5.78 7.71
N GLN A 94 13.51 -6.85 8.49
CA GLN A 94 12.23 -7.18 9.10
C GLN A 94 11.84 -6.14 10.16
N CYS A 95 12.76 -5.75 11.05
CA CYS A 95 12.50 -4.68 12.03
C CYS A 95 12.03 -3.40 11.36
N ASN A 96 12.71 -2.96 10.30
CA ASN A 96 12.34 -1.77 9.54
C ASN A 96 10.94 -1.89 8.90
N LYS A 97 10.54 -3.09 8.46
CA LYS A 97 9.17 -3.32 7.96
C LYS A 97 8.14 -3.17 9.07
N TRP A 98 8.39 -3.79 10.23
CA TRP A 98 7.48 -3.70 11.38
C TRP A 98 7.39 -2.27 11.95
N GLU A 99 8.49 -1.54 11.97
CA GLU A 99 8.50 -0.14 12.41
C GLU A 99 7.62 0.74 11.51
N LYS A 100 7.70 0.55 10.19
CA LYS A 100 6.81 1.22 9.24
C LYS A 100 5.34 0.86 9.48
N GLU A 101 5.05 -0.41 9.74
CA GLU A 101 3.70 -0.89 10.01
C GLU A 101 3.14 -0.31 11.33
N CYS A 102 3.94 -0.29 12.41
CA CYS A 102 3.56 0.36 13.66
C CYS A 102 3.25 1.85 13.44
N SER A 103 4.09 2.55 12.67
CA SER A 103 3.88 3.95 12.32
C SER A 103 2.59 4.16 11.51
N LEU A 104 2.16 3.20 10.69
CA LEU A 104 0.86 3.25 10.02
C LEU A 104 -0.29 3.09 11.01
N TYR A 105 -0.20 2.13 11.94
CA TYR A 105 -1.22 1.95 12.99
C TYR A 105 -1.38 3.18 13.88
N ASP A 106 -0.29 3.86 14.24
CA ASP A 106 -0.36 5.10 15.02
C ASP A 106 -1.09 6.20 14.25
N ARG A 107 -0.78 6.39 12.96
CA ARG A 107 -1.49 7.35 12.09
C ARG A 107 -2.97 6.99 11.94
N ASP A 108 -3.28 5.71 11.73
CA ASP A 108 -4.67 5.25 11.59
C ASP A 108 -5.46 5.50 12.89
N ARG A 109 -4.84 5.28 14.05
CA ARG A 109 -5.44 5.57 15.37
C ARG A 109 -5.72 7.07 15.53
N GLU A 110 -4.77 7.93 15.18
CA GLU A 110 -4.94 9.39 15.23
C GLU A 110 -6.07 9.85 14.31
N ALA A 111 -6.10 9.38 13.06
CA ALA A 111 -7.16 9.72 12.10
C ALA A 111 -8.56 9.30 12.59
N LEU A 112 -8.68 8.14 13.24
CA LEU A 112 -9.94 7.69 13.82
C LEU A 112 -10.36 8.53 15.04
N MET A 113 -9.40 8.98 15.85
CA MET A 113 -9.68 9.87 16.98
C MET A 113 -10.18 11.23 16.49
N ASP A 114 -9.53 11.82 15.49
CA ASP A 114 -9.95 13.08 14.87
C ASP A 114 -11.35 12.96 14.25
N PHE A 115 -11.61 11.86 13.55
CA PHE A 115 -12.95 11.59 13.01
C PHE A 115 -14.02 11.51 14.10
N GLY A 116 -13.71 10.85 15.22
CA GLY A 116 -14.60 10.79 16.38
C GLY A 116 -14.92 12.17 16.93
N ASN A 117 -13.89 13.00 17.13
CA ASN A 117 -14.05 14.39 17.58
C ASN A 117 -14.91 15.21 16.60
N GLU A 118 -14.66 15.10 15.29
CA GLU A 118 -15.46 15.79 14.26
C GLU A 118 -16.92 15.32 14.25
N ALA A 119 -17.17 14.03 14.48
CA ALA A 119 -18.52 13.48 14.52
C ALA A 119 -19.28 13.98 15.76
N ASP A 120 -18.62 14.01 16.92
CA ASP A 120 -19.19 14.52 18.17
C ASP A 120 -19.53 16.01 18.08
N GLU A 121 -18.64 16.84 17.50
CA GLU A 121 -18.92 18.26 17.28
C GLU A 121 -20.13 18.45 16.33
N ARG A 122 -20.21 17.67 15.25
CA ARG A 122 -21.37 17.70 14.34
C ARG A 122 -22.67 17.29 15.03
N ALA A 123 -22.61 16.32 15.94
CA ALA A 123 -23.77 15.88 16.71
C ALA A 123 -24.24 17.00 17.66
N LYS A 124 -23.31 17.65 18.39
CA LYS A 124 -23.62 18.80 19.25
C LYS A 124 -24.23 19.96 18.47
N GLU A 125 -23.70 20.29 17.29
CA GLU A 125 -24.27 21.32 16.42
C GLU A 125 -25.69 20.99 15.96
N ALA A 126 -25.96 19.71 15.65
CA ALA A 126 -27.29 19.27 15.25
C ALA A 126 -28.28 19.31 16.41
N GLU A 127 -27.87 18.86 17.61
CA GLU A 127 -28.68 18.95 18.83
C GLU A 127 -29.02 20.40 19.18
N PHE A 128 -28.04 21.31 19.07
CA PHE A 128 -28.26 22.73 19.28
C PHE A 128 -29.31 23.30 18.30
N LYS A 129 -29.17 23.03 17.00
CA LYS A 129 -30.13 23.46 15.97
C LYS A 129 -31.54 22.91 16.20
N VAL A 130 -31.66 21.65 16.63
CA VAL A 130 -32.96 21.05 16.97
C VAL A 130 -33.57 21.78 18.16
N GLY A 131 -32.79 22.07 19.21
CA GLY A 131 -33.27 22.84 20.35
C GLY A 131 -33.79 24.24 19.96
N GLU A 132 -33.07 24.96 19.09
CA GLU A 132 -33.52 26.26 18.56
C GLU A 132 -34.84 26.14 17.77
N LEU A 133 -34.97 25.11 16.94
CA LEU A 133 -36.18 24.86 16.15
C LEU A 133 -37.36 24.47 17.06
N GLU A 134 -37.15 23.64 18.08
CA GLU A 134 -38.16 23.27 19.07
C GLU A 134 -38.67 24.49 19.85
N GLU A 135 -37.76 25.40 20.25
CA GLU A 135 -38.14 26.65 20.92
C GLU A 135 -38.99 27.55 20.01
N MET A 136 -38.58 27.74 18.75
CA MET A 136 -39.35 28.53 17.78
C MET A 136 -40.71 27.91 17.48
N LEU A 137 -40.78 26.58 17.33
CA LEU A 137 -42.03 25.86 17.10
C LEU A 137 -42.98 25.99 18.30
N GLY A 138 -42.44 25.94 19.52
CA GLY A 138 -43.20 26.21 20.74
C GLY A 138 -43.84 27.60 20.73
N LYS A 139 -43.08 28.65 20.41
CA LYS A 139 -43.59 30.04 20.28
C LYS A 139 -44.69 30.15 19.22
N MET A 140 -44.46 29.60 18.03
CA MET A 140 -45.45 29.61 16.93
C MET A 140 -46.74 28.86 17.29
N TYR A 141 -46.61 27.74 18.02
CA TYR A 141 -47.77 26.99 18.50
C TYR A 141 -48.60 27.78 19.52
N GLU A 142 -47.94 28.48 20.44
CA GLU A 142 -48.61 29.39 21.38
C GLU A 142 -49.34 30.52 20.64
N GLU A 143 -48.70 31.15 19.66
CA GLU A 143 -49.33 32.19 18.81
C GLU A 143 -50.54 31.65 18.05
N LEU A 144 -50.43 30.50 17.38
CA LEU A 144 -51.55 29.85 16.69
C LEU A 144 -52.70 29.54 17.64
N LYS A 145 -52.38 29.09 18.86
CA LYS A 145 -53.38 28.85 19.88
C LYS A 145 -54.11 30.15 20.22
N LEU A 146 -53.42 31.28 20.38
CA LEU A 146 -54.06 32.59 20.61
C LEU A 146 -55.01 32.96 19.47
N TYR A 147 -54.55 32.89 18.21
CA TYR A 147 -55.39 33.18 17.04
C TYR A 147 -56.63 32.29 16.95
N LYS A 148 -56.51 31.00 17.26
CA LYS A 148 -57.64 30.09 17.29
C LYS A 148 -58.69 30.52 18.32
N HIS A 149 -58.28 30.91 19.52
CA HIS A 149 -59.22 31.38 20.56
C HIS A 149 -59.89 32.71 20.16
N GLU A 150 -59.21 33.57 19.40
CA GLU A 150 -59.80 34.80 18.85
C GLU A 150 -60.83 34.50 17.74
N TYR A 151 -60.54 33.54 16.87
CA TYR A 151 -61.44 33.13 15.79
C TYR A 151 -62.71 32.46 16.33
N GLU A 152 -62.56 31.54 17.28
CA GLU A 152 -63.71 30.87 17.94
C GLU A 152 -64.60 31.88 18.69
N ARG A 153 -64.06 33.02 19.14
CA ARG A 153 -64.83 34.12 19.75
C ARG A 153 -65.65 34.93 18.73
N ARG A 154 -65.33 34.83 17.43
CA ARG A 154 -65.92 35.65 16.35
C ARG A 154 -66.95 34.88 15.49
N GLY A 155 -67.03 33.56 15.64
CA GLY A 155 -67.83 32.69 14.78
C GLY A 155 -69.28 32.49 15.23
N ASP A 156 -70.10 33.54 15.19
CA ASP A 156 -71.57 33.44 15.19
C ASP A 156 -72.15 34.66 14.47
N THR A 157 -72.16 34.67 13.14
CA THR A 157 -73.14 35.43 12.34
C THR A 157 -73.05 35.09 10.86
N SER A 158 -74.25 34.91 10.27
CA SER A 158 -74.60 35.03 8.85
C SER A 158 -74.43 33.79 7.95
N SER A 159 -75.58 33.16 7.67
CA SER A 159 -75.81 32.01 6.77
C SER A 159 -76.70 32.40 5.58
N SER A 160 -76.66 33.65 5.11
CA SER A 160 -77.56 34.11 4.03
C SER A 160 -76.94 35.14 3.07
N GLU A 161 -75.61 35.15 2.91
CA GLU A 161 -74.86 36.04 2.01
C GLU A 161 -74.00 35.24 0.99
N SER A 162 -74.32 33.95 0.79
CA SER A 162 -73.33 32.98 0.30
C SER A 162 -72.98 33.07 -1.18
N THR A 163 -73.75 33.74 -2.05
CA THR A 163 -73.51 33.70 -3.51
C THR A 163 -72.77 34.93 -4.05
N ASP A 164 -72.96 36.09 -3.41
CA ASP A 164 -72.22 37.31 -3.74
C ASP A 164 -70.88 37.35 -3.01
N MET A 165 -70.84 36.92 -1.75
CA MET A 165 -69.59 36.75 -1.01
C MET A 165 -68.66 35.71 -1.65
N GLU A 166 -69.21 34.60 -2.18
CA GLU A 166 -68.42 33.61 -2.92
C GLU A 166 -67.77 34.21 -4.17
N GLN A 167 -68.50 35.05 -4.91
CA GLN A 167 -67.98 35.72 -6.11
C GLN A 167 -66.89 36.76 -5.77
N ASP A 168 -67.08 37.54 -4.70
CA ASP A 168 -66.08 38.51 -4.24
C ASP A 168 -64.82 37.84 -3.69
N LEU A 169 -64.99 36.72 -2.97
CA LEU A 169 -63.87 35.90 -2.49
C LEU A 169 -63.11 35.25 -3.66
N LEU A 170 -63.83 34.73 -4.67
CA LEU A 170 -63.23 34.18 -5.87
C LEU A 170 -62.41 35.25 -6.62
N GLU A 171 -62.94 36.46 -6.75
CA GLU A 171 -62.25 37.58 -7.39
C GLU A 171 -60.99 37.98 -6.61
N SER A 172 -61.05 37.99 -5.27
CA SER A 172 -59.90 38.25 -4.39
C SER A 172 -58.79 37.18 -4.52
N ILE A 173 -59.17 35.90 -4.53
CA ILE A 173 -58.22 34.78 -4.68
C ILE A 173 -57.55 34.81 -6.05
N LEU A 174 -58.34 34.98 -7.12
CA LEU A 174 -57.80 35.07 -8.48
C LEU A 174 -56.91 36.30 -8.65
N SER A 175 -57.21 37.40 -7.98
CA SER A 175 -56.37 38.60 -7.96
C SER A 175 -55.03 38.39 -7.28
N THR A 176 -54.99 37.51 -6.28
CA THR A 176 -53.73 37.12 -5.62
C THR A 176 -52.90 36.17 -6.49
N LEU A 177 -53.55 35.26 -7.22
CA LEU A 177 -52.88 34.23 -8.03
C LEU A 177 -52.39 34.69 -9.41
N VAL A 178 -53.03 35.71 -9.99
CA VAL A 178 -52.69 36.25 -11.32
C VAL A 178 -52.52 37.75 -11.21
N SER A 179 -51.30 38.23 -11.41
CA SER A 179 -51.02 39.67 -11.42
C SER A 179 -51.60 40.32 -12.69
N GLU A 180 -51.92 41.61 -12.62
CA GLU A 180 -52.49 42.37 -13.75
C GLU A 180 -51.64 42.29 -15.02
N ASP A 181 -50.31 42.25 -14.87
CA ASP A 181 -49.38 42.15 -16.01
C ASP A 181 -49.48 40.80 -16.74
N GLU A 182 -49.95 39.76 -16.06
CA GLU A 182 -50.02 38.40 -16.59
C GLU A 182 -51.30 38.15 -17.41
N ILE A 183 -52.30 39.03 -17.30
CA ILE A 183 -53.58 38.92 -18.03
C ILE A 183 -53.35 38.91 -19.56
N LYS A 184 -52.25 39.52 -20.01
CA LYS A 184 -51.79 39.51 -21.41
C LYS A 184 -51.53 38.09 -21.94
N TYR A 185 -51.12 37.15 -21.08
CA TYR A 185 -50.89 35.75 -21.48
C TYR A 185 -52.20 35.03 -21.80
N GLY A 186 -53.29 35.34 -21.09
CA GLY A 186 -54.62 34.81 -21.40
C GLY A 186 -55.13 35.29 -22.76
N HIS A 187 -54.94 36.56 -23.07
CA HIS A 187 -55.27 37.13 -24.38
C HIS A 187 -54.45 36.48 -25.51
N ALA A 188 -53.12 36.44 -25.36
CA ALA A 188 -52.22 35.82 -26.34
C ALA A 188 -52.52 34.32 -26.55
N PHE A 189 -52.95 33.62 -25.50
CA PHE A 189 -53.36 32.22 -25.61
C PHE A 189 -54.63 32.03 -26.44
N LEU A 190 -55.64 32.89 -26.25
CA LEU A 190 -56.85 32.87 -27.07
C LEU A 190 -56.56 33.25 -28.53
N GLU A 191 -55.65 34.19 -28.76
CA GLU A 191 -55.19 34.59 -30.10
C GLU A 191 -54.47 33.44 -30.82
N ALA A 192 -53.54 32.77 -30.13
CA ALA A 192 -52.87 31.57 -30.64
C ALA A 192 -53.83 30.37 -30.84
N SER A 193 -54.93 30.34 -30.10
CA SER A 193 -55.97 29.29 -30.17
C SER A 193 -57.20 29.72 -30.99
N SER A 194 -57.10 30.78 -31.80
CA SER A 194 -58.20 31.36 -32.59
C SER A 194 -58.76 30.42 -33.66
N ALA A 195 -58.09 29.30 -33.94
CA ALA A 195 -58.62 28.22 -34.77
C ALA A 195 -59.87 27.53 -34.16
N ASN A 196 -60.07 27.65 -32.84
CA ASN A 196 -61.28 27.17 -32.16
C ASN A 196 -62.34 28.29 -32.13
N GLU A 197 -63.52 28.02 -32.68
CA GLU A 197 -64.64 28.98 -32.77
C GLU A 197 -65.04 29.56 -31.40
N SER A 198 -64.95 28.76 -30.33
CA SER A 198 -65.25 29.20 -28.97
C SER A 198 -64.18 30.15 -28.40
N CYS A 199 -62.90 29.91 -28.71
CA CYS A 199 -61.81 30.81 -28.32
C CYS A 199 -61.90 32.13 -29.08
N GLN A 200 -62.31 32.09 -30.36
CA GLN A 200 -62.54 33.28 -31.16
C GLN A 200 -63.71 34.14 -30.64
N LYS A 201 -64.81 33.51 -30.18
CA LYS A 201 -65.95 34.22 -29.55
C LYS A 201 -65.53 34.87 -28.23
N LEU A 202 -64.79 34.15 -27.38
CA LEU A 202 -64.24 34.69 -26.14
C LEU A 202 -63.26 35.85 -26.37
N LEU A 203 -62.42 35.76 -27.41
CA LEU A 203 -61.48 36.81 -27.78
C LEU A 203 -62.20 38.09 -28.22
N ARG A 204 -63.28 37.98 -29.01
CA ARG A 204 -64.10 39.15 -29.41
C ARG A 204 -64.79 39.83 -28.22
N MET A 205 -65.14 39.06 -27.20
CA MET A 205 -65.78 39.55 -25.99
C MET A 205 -64.79 39.89 -24.87
N TRP A 206 -63.48 39.83 -25.11
CA TRP A 206 -62.45 39.91 -24.06
C TRP A 206 -62.64 41.09 -23.11
N ASN A 207 -62.82 42.31 -23.63
CA ASN A 207 -63.00 43.53 -22.83
C ASN A 207 -64.34 43.60 -22.08
N SER A 208 -65.29 42.71 -22.41
CA SER A 208 -66.58 42.58 -21.73
C SER A 208 -66.63 41.39 -20.76
N LEU A 209 -65.57 40.58 -20.70
CA LEU A 209 -65.45 39.49 -19.74
C LEU A 209 -65.21 40.06 -18.34
N ARG A 210 -65.73 39.37 -17.32
CA ARG A 210 -65.40 39.69 -15.93
C ARG A 210 -63.89 39.48 -15.68
N PRO A 211 -63.26 40.27 -14.79
CA PRO A 211 -61.83 40.13 -14.49
C PRO A 211 -61.45 38.72 -14.03
N SER A 212 -62.22 38.08 -13.14
CA SER A 212 -62.07 36.65 -12.79
C SER A 212 -62.06 35.72 -14.00
N THR A 213 -62.89 35.97 -15.02
CA THR A 213 -62.91 35.15 -16.23
C THR A 213 -61.64 35.33 -17.06
N GLN A 214 -61.12 36.56 -17.18
CA GLN A 214 -59.84 36.85 -17.83
C GLN A 214 -58.66 36.21 -17.07
N ARG A 215 -58.68 36.25 -15.73
CA ARG A 215 -57.68 35.62 -14.86
C ARG A 215 -57.73 34.08 -14.98
N VAL A 216 -58.91 33.47 -15.03
CA VAL A 216 -59.06 32.02 -15.27
C VAL A 216 -58.50 31.63 -16.64
N LEU A 217 -58.79 32.39 -17.69
CA LEU A 217 -58.24 32.15 -19.02
C LEU A 217 -56.71 32.28 -19.06
N THR A 218 -56.17 33.20 -18.26
CA THR A 218 -54.72 33.36 -18.05
C THR A 218 -54.12 32.17 -17.30
N LEU A 219 -54.79 31.64 -16.28
CA LEU A 219 -54.36 30.40 -15.61
C LEU A 219 -54.39 29.21 -16.58
N VAL A 220 -55.42 29.09 -17.41
CA VAL A 220 -55.49 28.06 -18.45
C VAL A 220 -54.32 28.18 -19.43
N ALA A 221 -53.95 29.39 -19.84
CA ALA A 221 -52.78 29.64 -20.67
C ALA A 221 -51.48 29.15 -20.01
N LYS A 222 -51.26 29.51 -18.74
CA LYS A 222 -50.10 29.06 -17.95
C LYS A 222 -50.06 27.54 -17.80
N VAL A 223 -51.18 26.90 -17.48
CA VAL A 223 -51.28 25.44 -17.36
C VAL A 223 -50.94 24.76 -18.68
N ARG A 224 -51.41 25.30 -19.81
CA ARG A 224 -51.07 24.77 -21.14
C ARG A 224 -49.59 24.95 -21.49
N ALA A 225 -48.97 26.06 -21.12
CA ALA A 225 -47.54 26.28 -21.29
C ALA A 225 -46.72 25.29 -20.44
N LEU A 226 -47.03 25.19 -19.14
CA LEU A 226 -46.39 24.24 -18.22
C LEU A 226 -46.56 22.79 -18.68
N GLN A 227 -47.68 22.43 -19.29
CA GLN A 227 -47.89 21.10 -19.85
C GLN A 227 -46.94 20.80 -21.03
N LYS A 228 -46.64 21.79 -21.88
CA LYS A 228 -45.65 21.64 -22.96
C LYS A 228 -44.24 21.52 -22.38
N ASP A 229 -43.90 22.39 -21.42
CA ASP A 229 -42.58 22.36 -20.77
C ASP A 229 -42.34 21.04 -20.03
N LYS A 230 -43.36 20.52 -19.35
CA LYS A 230 -43.33 19.19 -18.73
C LYS A 230 -43.00 18.09 -19.75
N GLU A 231 -43.60 18.15 -20.94
CA GLU A 231 -43.32 17.14 -21.99
C GLU A 231 -41.90 17.29 -22.54
N HIS A 232 -41.42 18.52 -22.74
CA HIS A 232 -40.03 18.77 -23.12
C HIS A 232 -39.03 18.25 -22.07
N LEU A 233 -39.28 18.51 -20.79
CA LEU A 233 -38.47 18.00 -19.69
C LEU A 233 -38.49 16.47 -19.64
N ARG A 234 -39.64 15.85 -19.91
CA ARG A 234 -39.77 14.39 -19.99
C ARG A 234 -38.89 13.81 -21.09
N ILE A 235 -38.93 14.41 -22.29
CA ILE A 235 -38.09 13.98 -23.42
C ILE A 235 -36.60 14.15 -23.08
N ASN A 236 -36.22 15.29 -22.48
CA ASN A 236 -34.83 15.53 -22.09
C ASN A 236 -34.35 14.54 -21.02
N LEU A 237 -35.20 14.20 -20.06
CA LEU A 237 -34.89 13.19 -19.05
C LEU A 237 -34.66 11.82 -19.71
N THR A 238 -35.54 11.38 -20.61
CA THR A 238 -35.35 10.10 -21.32
C THR A 238 -34.05 10.06 -22.11
N LYS A 239 -33.66 11.17 -22.76
CA LYS A 239 -32.37 11.26 -23.47
C LYS A 239 -31.18 11.19 -22.53
N ALA A 240 -31.24 11.91 -21.40
CA ALA A 240 -30.18 11.87 -20.40
C ALA A 240 -30.00 10.46 -19.81
N GLU A 241 -31.11 9.73 -19.59
CA GLU A 241 -31.07 8.33 -19.15
C GLU A 241 -30.42 7.40 -20.19
N GLU A 242 -30.73 7.60 -21.49
CA GLU A 242 -30.08 6.87 -22.59
C GLU A 242 -28.58 7.17 -22.69
N GLU A 243 -28.17 8.44 -22.56
CA GLU A 243 -26.77 8.85 -22.56
C GLU A 243 -26.00 8.22 -21.39
N VAL A 244 -26.58 8.22 -20.19
CA VAL A 244 -25.99 7.56 -19.01
C VAL A 244 -25.82 6.07 -19.26
N LYS A 245 -26.79 5.42 -19.91
CA LYS A 245 -26.70 4.00 -20.24
C LYS A 245 -25.56 3.73 -21.24
N LEU A 246 -25.43 4.53 -22.29
CA LEU A 246 -24.33 4.41 -23.25
C LEU A 246 -22.96 4.62 -22.59
N LEU A 247 -22.83 5.64 -21.73
CA LEU A 247 -21.59 5.89 -20.98
C LEU A 247 -21.25 4.76 -20.01
N PHE A 248 -22.26 4.13 -19.40
CA PHE A 248 -22.07 2.96 -18.56
C PHE A 248 -21.56 1.75 -19.36
N GLU A 249 -22.13 1.51 -20.55
CA GLU A 249 -21.66 0.47 -21.46
C GLU A 249 -20.23 0.73 -21.93
N GLU A 250 -19.88 1.96 -22.31
CA GLU A 250 -18.53 2.37 -22.68
C GLU A 250 -17.54 2.18 -21.52
N ASN A 251 -17.91 2.60 -20.30
CA ASN A 251 -17.09 2.37 -19.10
C ASN A 251 -16.82 0.89 -18.84
N ASN A 252 -17.81 0.02 -19.06
CA ASN A 252 -17.63 -1.42 -18.89
C ASN A 252 -16.65 -2.00 -19.92
N VAL A 253 -16.68 -1.51 -21.17
CA VAL A 253 -15.72 -1.91 -22.21
C VAL A 253 -14.31 -1.45 -21.82
N LEU A 254 -14.16 -0.20 -21.39
CA LEU A 254 -12.88 0.36 -20.94
C LEU A 254 -12.34 -0.37 -19.71
N ASP A 255 -13.18 -0.72 -18.73
CA ASP A 255 -12.78 -1.51 -17.57
C ASP A 255 -12.31 -2.93 -17.96
N ALA A 256 -13.00 -3.57 -18.91
CA ALA A 256 -12.59 -4.86 -19.43
C ALA A 256 -11.23 -4.78 -20.16
N GLU A 257 -10.98 -3.71 -20.92
CA GLU A 257 -9.70 -3.46 -21.59
C GLU A 257 -8.57 -3.15 -20.60
N ASN A 258 -8.82 -2.29 -19.61
CA ASN A 258 -7.89 -2.02 -18.52
C ASN A 258 -7.49 -3.30 -17.78
N LYS A 259 -8.46 -4.17 -17.47
CA LYS A 259 -8.18 -5.48 -16.86
C LYS A 259 -7.34 -6.39 -17.76
N LYS A 260 -7.52 -6.34 -19.08
CA LYS A 260 -6.67 -7.09 -20.03
C LYS A 260 -5.25 -6.54 -20.06
N LEU A 261 -5.08 -5.22 -20.14
CA LEU A 261 -3.78 -4.56 -20.11
C LEU A 261 -3.03 -4.84 -18.81
N LEU A 262 -3.71 -4.80 -17.66
CA LEU A 262 -3.11 -5.13 -16.37
C LEU A 262 -2.59 -6.58 -16.34
N LYS A 263 -3.37 -7.52 -16.88
CA LYS A 263 -2.95 -8.92 -17.01
C LYS A 263 -1.78 -9.09 -17.96
N GLN A 264 -1.74 -8.34 -19.07
CA GLN A 264 -0.62 -8.35 -20.00
C GLN A 264 0.65 -7.82 -19.34
N HIS A 265 0.58 -6.67 -18.67
CA HIS A 265 1.70 -6.09 -17.93
C HIS A 265 2.23 -7.06 -16.84
N HIS A 266 1.35 -7.74 -16.12
CA HIS A 266 1.76 -8.79 -15.18
C HIS A 266 2.43 -9.99 -15.87
N ARG A 267 1.97 -10.40 -17.07
CA ARG A 267 2.60 -11.48 -17.84
C ARG A 267 3.98 -11.08 -18.37
N GLU A 268 4.13 -9.87 -18.89
CA GLU A 268 5.40 -9.31 -19.35
C GLU A 268 6.41 -9.24 -18.20
N ARG A 269 5.99 -8.76 -17.02
CA ARG A 269 6.81 -8.74 -15.81
C ARG A 269 7.26 -10.14 -15.33
N ASN A 270 6.46 -11.17 -15.60
CA ASN A 270 6.78 -12.55 -15.21
C ASN A 270 7.67 -13.29 -16.23
N LEU A 271 7.80 -12.78 -17.46
CA LEU A 271 8.65 -13.37 -18.50
C LEU A 271 10.12 -12.95 -18.36
N ASP A 272 10.41 -11.80 -17.74
CA ASP A 272 11.77 -11.31 -17.47
C ASP A 272 12.48 -12.03 -16.30
N GLY A 273 11.85 -13.04 -15.69
CA GLY A 273 12.32 -13.72 -14.48
C GLY A 273 12.90 -15.14 -14.66
N SER A 274 13.15 -15.62 -15.89
CA SER A 274 13.61 -17.01 -16.10
C SER A 274 15.05 -17.11 -16.58
N GLY A 275 15.99 -17.16 -15.63
CA GLY A 275 17.39 -17.48 -15.88
C GLY A 275 18.09 -18.07 -14.66
N GLY A 276 18.21 -19.41 -14.60
CA GLY A 276 19.07 -20.14 -13.66
C GLY A 276 18.35 -21.23 -12.86
N LYS A 277 18.13 -22.45 -13.39
CA LYS A 277 19.01 -23.64 -13.38
C LYS A 277 19.40 -24.22 -12.00
N HIS A 278 18.84 -25.43 -11.76
CA HIS A 278 19.36 -26.64 -11.05
C HIS A 278 19.77 -26.48 -9.56
N THR A 279 19.53 -27.41 -8.62
CA THR A 279 19.67 -28.87 -8.64
C THR A 279 18.87 -29.56 -7.51
N THR A 280 18.49 -30.80 -7.80
CA THR A 280 18.10 -31.93 -6.94
C THR A 280 18.84 -32.07 -5.59
N SER A 281 18.16 -32.55 -4.53
CA SER A 281 18.46 -33.84 -3.86
C SER A 281 17.60 -34.08 -2.59
N ALA A 282 17.38 -35.38 -2.32
CA ALA A 282 16.44 -36.00 -1.40
C ALA A 282 16.78 -35.92 0.10
N SER A 283 15.81 -36.26 0.97
CA SER A 283 16.12 -36.91 2.26
C SER A 283 14.98 -37.80 2.77
N ALA A 284 15.37 -38.88 3.44
CA ALA A 284 14.63 -40.10 3.68
C ALA A 284 13.97 -40.18 5.08
N LYS A 285 12.86 -40.91 5.12
CA LYS A 285 12.48 -41.99 6.05
C LYS A 285 12.96 -41.91 7.53
N GLY A 286 12.00 -41.75 8.45
CA GLY A 286 12.16 -42.01 9.88
C GLY A 286 10.80 -42.26 10.55
N ASN A 287 10.69 -43.32 11.34
CA ASN A 287 9.46 -44.01 11.71
C ASN A 287 9.22 -43.92 13.25
N LYS A 288 7.95 -44.09 13.69
CA LYS A 288 7.44 -44.49 15.04
C LYS A 288 6.88 -43.43 16.04
N ARG A 289 5.53 -43.38 16.06
CA ARG A 289 4.55 -43.60 17.17
C ARG A 289 4.68 -42.93 18.57
N LYS A 290 3.64 -42.11 18.87
CA LYS A 290 2.69 -42.05 20.02
C LYS A 290 3.19 -41.91 21.49
N SER A 291 2.85 -40.80 22.17
CA SER A 291 1.90 -40.72 23.32
C SER A 291 1.81 -39.32 23.99
N SER A 292 0.67 -38.63 23.81
CA SER A 292 -0.24 -37.89 24.73
C SER A 292 0.28 -36.91 25.84
N PRO A 293 -0.59 -36.11 26.53
CA PRO A 293 -0.67 -34.67 26.29
C PRO A 293 -0.58 -33.81 27.58
N LYS A 294 0.08 -32.64 27.56
CA LYS A 294 -0.24 -31.55 28.50
C LYS A 294 0.42 -30.22 28.13
N MET A 295 -0.47 -29.25 27.89
CA MET A 295 -0.39 -27.83 28.22
C MET A 295 0.90 -27.08 27.89
N SER A 296 0.88 -26.40 26.74
CA SER A 296 1.31 -25.00 26.54
C SER A 296 1.63 -24.84 25.05
N SER A 297 0.74 -24.21 24.31
CA SER A 297 1.07 -23.73 22.97
C SER A 297 1.11 -22.21 23.01
N PRO A 298 2.30 -21.58 22.92
CA PRO A 298 2.37 -20.33 22.20
C PRO A 298 2.06 -20.69 20.75
N ILE A 299 1.02 -20.08 20.18
CA ILE A 299 0.73 -20.20 18.76
C ILE A 299 1.95 -19.63 18.02
N LYS A 300 2.87 -20.51 17.65
CA LYS A 300 3.90 -20.24 16.66
C LYS A 300 3.19 -20.32 15.31
N MET A 301 2.36 -19.33 15.04
CA MET A 301 1.90 -18.99 13.69
C MET A 301 3.17 -18.71 12.89
N LYS A 302 3.68 -19.74 12.23
CA LYS A 302 4.57 -19.56 11.09
C LYS A 302 3.69 -18.97 10.00
N PHE A 303 3.54 -17.64 10.01
CA PHE A 303 3.12 -16.93 8.83
C PHE A 303 4.21 -17.15 7.79
N ASP A 304 3.87 -17.91 6.75
CA ASP A 304 4.68 -18.06 5.56
C ASP A 304 4.59 -16.73 4.80
N LEU A 305 5.39 -15.75 5.26
CA LEU A 305 5.48 -14.39 4.75
C LEU A 305 6.32 -14.40 3.47
N LYS A 306 5.77 -14.99 2.41
CA LYS A 306 6.25 -14.79 1.05
C LYS A 306 5.29 -13.98 0.17
N ASP A 307 4.16 -13.52 0.72
CA ASP A 307 3.11 -12.89 -0.09
C ASP A 307 2.46 -11.63 0.54
N VAL A 308 3.25 -10.82 1.24
CA VAL A 308 2.81 -9.49 1.73
C VAL A 308 3.82 -8.43 1.30
N ASP A 309 3.94 -8.23 -0.02
CA ASP A 309 4.65 -7.07 -0.59
C ASP A 309 3.69 -5.93 -0.97
N SER A 310 2.40 -6.04 -0.67
CA SER A 310 1.49 -4.90 -0.70
C SER A 310 1.60 -4.13 0.62
N MET A 311 2.51 -3.16 0.68
CA MET A 311 2.48 -2.15 1.74
C MET A 311 1.10 -1.46 1.70
N ARG A 312 0.32 -1.61 2.76
CA ARG A 312 -0.98 -0.97 2.87
C ARG A 312 -0.81 0.55 2.94
N GLN A 313 -1.72 1.29 2.32
CA GLN A 313 -1.73 2.74 2.43
C GLN A 313 -2.38 3.16 3.75
N PRO A 314 -1.94 4.28 4.37
CA PRO A 314 -2.60 4.83 5.55
C PRO A 314 -4.06 5.15 5.22
N LEU A 315 -4.94 5.02 6.22
CA LEU A 315 -6.33 5.44 6.07
C LEU A 315 -6.36 6.92 5.68
N SER A 316 -6.95 7.22 4.53
CA SER A 316 -7.21 8.61 4.16
C SER A 316 -8.23 9.19 5.14
N PRO A 317 -8.16 10.49 5.49
CA PRO A 317 -9.21 11.13 6.26
C PRO A 317 -10.57 10.81 5.63
N LEU A 318 -11.46 10.19 6.41
CA LEU A 318 -12.79 9.79 5.92
C LEU A 318 -13.50 11.07 5.48
N ARG A 319 -13.74 11.20 4.17
CA ARG A 319 -14.38 12.39 3.60
C ARG A 319 -15.72 12.60 4.30
N GLN A 320 -15.93 13.83 4.76
CA GLN A 320 -17.20 14.26 5.34
C GLN A 320 -18.34 13.92 4.39
N ASN A 321 -19.24 13.04 4.82
CA ASN A 321 -20.54 12.85 4.17
C ASN A 321 -21.45 14.03 4.54
N SER A 322 -21.04 15.25 4.18
CA SER A 322 -21.92 16.42 4.18
C SER A 322 -22.59 16.53 2.81
N PRO A 323 -23.90 16.82 2.73
CA PRO A 323 -24.64 16.90 1.47
C PRO A 323 -24.10 17.94 0.47
N GLU A 324 -23.26 18.87 0.93
CA GLU A 324 -22.79 20.03 0.16
C GLU A 324 -21.56 19.74 -0.74
N CYS A 325 -20.85 18.63 -0.54
CA CYS A 325 -19.62 18.34 -1.29
C CYS A 325 -19.84 17.79 -2.72
N ARG A 326 -21.09 17.62 -3.17
CA ARG A 326 -21.41 17.16 -4.54
C ARG A 326 -21.35 18.25 -5.61
N MET A 327 -21.14 19.52 -5.25
CA MET A 327 -21.28 20.62 -6.22
C MET A 327 -20.03 20.94 -7.04
N HIS A 328 -18.84 20.40 -6.73
CA HIS A 328 -17.61 20.77 -7.46
C HIS A 328 -16.80 19.55 -7.91
N LYS A 329 -17.23 18.95 -9.01
CA LYS A 329 -16.34 18.31 -9.98
C LYS A 329 -16.65 18.92 -11.35
N LYS A 330 -15.77 19.79 -11.83
CA LYS A 330 -15.64 20.16 -13.24
C LYS A 330 -14.58 19.27 -13.87
#